data_AF-A0A9Q1HE28-F1
#
_entry.id   AF-A0A9Q1HE28-F1
#
_cell.length_a   1.000
_cell.length_b   1.000
_cell.length_c   1.000
_cell.angle_alpha   90.00
_cell.angle_beta   90.00
_cell.angle_gamma   90.00
#
_symmetry.space_group_name_H-M   'P 1'
#
loop_
_entity.id
_entity.type
_entity.pdbx_description
1 polymer ?
#
loop_
_entity_poly.entity_id
_entity_poly.type
_entity_poly.pdbx_seq_one_letter_code
_entity_poly.pdbx_strand_id
1 'polypeptide(L)'
;MFESFLSTHYYLISTFLVCGESLSLLFFQVNIGTNQWLFNSQLDPEKTPCICLRHDVDGLVWQPGAADGTSKVWCHMTTFNALGYVQASKRDKKFASCPPDTSYAALCDCVRHIYIYRQPEGTLSAVKNRKTGQVVTEVSKQQLVSLDCQDPILGMQTTNQRIFILTSQRLYVIKVKSNTIR
;
A
#
# COMPACT_ATOMS: atom_id res chain seq x y z
N MET A 1 -18.03 16.63 -27.26
CA MET A 1 -17.55 17.99 -27.57
C MET A 1 -17.82 18.84 -26.34
N PHE A 2 -16.83 18.98 -25.47
CA PHE A 2 -16.61 20.18 -24.67
C PHE A 2 -15.15 20.15 -24.23
N GLU A 3 -14.51 21.30 -24.41
CA GLU A 3 -13.08 21.49 -24.62
C GLU A 3 -12.23 21.42 -23.36
N SER A 4 -10.96 21.14 -23.62
CA SER A 4 -9.78 21.37 -22.81
C SER A 4 -9.61 22.82 -22.36
N PHE A 5 -9.28 23.07 -21.09
CA PHE A 5 -8.44 24.22 -20.69
C PHE A 5 -7.72 23.96 -19.35
N LEU A 6 -6.38 23.99 -19.42
CA LEU A 6 -5.34 24.33 -18.42
C LEU A 6 -5.21 23.57 -17.08
N SER A 7 -4.20 22.70 -17.05
CA SER A 7 -3.17 22.51 -16.02
C SER A 7 -3.27 23.35 -14.73
N THR A 8 -3.78 22.73 -13.67
CA THR A 8 -3.25 22.87 -12.30
C THR A 8 -3.46 21.53 -11.61
N HIS A 9 -2.38 20.92 -11.10
CA HIS A 9 -2.40 19.58 -10.51
C HIS A 9 -3.19 19.54 -9.19
N TYR A 10 -4.52 19.50 -9.27
CA TYR A 10 -5.39 19.09 -8.18
C TYR A 10 -5.74 17.61 -8.39
N TYR A 11 -5.07 16.72 -7.67
CA TYR A 11 -5.47 15.32 -7.60
C TYR A 11 -6.75 15.22 -6.77
N LEU A 12 -7.90 15.42 -7.42
CA LEU A 12 -9.22 15.13 -6.89
C LEU A 12 -9.37 13.60 -6.81
N ILE A 13 -9.00 13.01 -5.68
CA ILE A 13 -9.32 11.61 -5.42
C ILE A 13 -10.74 11.59 -4.86
N SER A 14 -11.72 11.51 -5.77
CA SER A 14 -13.07 11.09 -5.39
C SER A 14 -12.99 9.60 -5.03
N THR A 15 -12.78 9.29 -3.75
CA THR A 15 -12.86 7.91 -3.27
C THR A 15 -14.34 7.59 -3.08
N PHE A 16 -14.93 6.86 -4.03
CA PHE A 16 -16.23 6.24 -3.79
C PHE A 16 -16.04 5.11 -2.81
N LEU A 17 -16.54 5.31 -1.60
CA LEU A 17 -16.41 4.37 -0.51
C LEU A 17 -17.82 3.93 -0.10
N VAL A 18 -18.20 2.74 -0.56
CA VAL A 18 -19.48 2.12 -0.20
C VAL A 18 -19.26 1.35 1.10
N CYS A 19 -19.71 1.93 2.22
CA CYS A 19 -19.83 1.24 3.50
C CYS A 19 -21.23 0.61 3.61
N GLY A 20 -21.29 -0.67 4.00
CA GLY A 20 -22.38 -1.59 3.69
C GLY A 20 -23.69 -1.45 4.46
N GLU A 21 -23.87 -0.52 5.41
CA GLU A 21 -25.11 -0.51 6.23
C GLU A 21 -25.87 0.83 6.32
N SER A 22 -25.38 1.91 5.71
CA SER A 22 -26.23 3.08 5.45
C SER A 22 -25.79 3.84 4.20
N LEU A 23 -26.74 4.12 3.31
CA LEU A 23 -26.53 4.86 2.06
C LEU A 23 -26.28 6.36 2.28
N SER A 24 -25.67 6.78 3.39
CA SER A 24 -25.17 8.15 3.52
C SER A 24 -23.81 8.25 2.85
N LEU A 25 -23.78 8.76 1.63
CA LEU A 25 -22.54 9.13 0.95
C LEU A 25 -21.84 10.23 1.76
N LEU A 26 -20.86 9.86 2.58
CA LEU A 26 -20.00 10.80 3.28
C LEU A 26 -18.93 11.28 2.31
N PHE A 27 -19.13 12.47 1.74
CA PHE A 27 -18.10 13.17 0.97
C PHE A 27 -17.23 13.98 1.93
N PHE A 28 -16.03 13.46 2.22
CA PHE A 28 -15.02 14.22 2.95
C PHE A 28 -13.93 14.67 1.98
N GLN A 29 -13.84 15.99 1.75
CA GLN A 29 -12.79 16.58 0.94
C GLN A 29 -11.63 16.99 1.85
N VAL A 30 -10.44 16.45 1.59
CA VAL A 30 -9.23 16.77 2.35
C VAL A 30 -8.11 17.17 1.40
N ASN A 31 -7.41 18.24 1.77
CA ASN A 31 -6.18 18.63 1.11
C ASN A 31 -5.04 17.73 1.66
N ILE A 32 -4.55 16.82 0.83
CA ILE A 32 -3.40 15.95 1.16
C ILE A 32 -2.05 16.68 1.06
N GLY A 33 -2.06 17.99 0.78
CA GLY A 33 -0.89 18.80 0.52
C GLY A 33 -0.18 18.37 -0.76
N THR A 34 1.15 18.38 -0.72
CA THR A 34 2.03 17.88 -1.79
C THR A 34 2.32 16.38 -1.69
N ASN A 35 1.69 15.68 -0.74
CA ASN A 35 1.95 14.26 -0.49
C ASN A 35 1.24 13.39 -1.53
N GLN A 36 2.02 12.56 -2.23
CA GLN A 36 1.52 11.67 -3.28
C GLN A 36 0.69 10.53 -2.67
N TRP A 37 -0.51 10.28 -3.21
CA TRP A 37 -1.28 9.08 -2.88
C TRP A 37 -0.57 7.81 -3.36
N LEU A 38 -0.45 6.81 -2.49
CA LEU A 38 0.17 5.52 -2.78
C LEU A 38 -0.85 4.40 -3.00
N PHE A 39 -1.80 4.22 -2.08
CA PHE A 39 -2.91 3.27 -2.17
C PHE A 39 -3.93 3.47 -1.05
N ASN A 40 -5.06 2.75 -1.12
CA ASN A 40 -5.99 2.57 -0.01
C ASN A 40 -5.88 1.14 0.57
N SER A 41 -6.15 0.97 1.86
CA SER A 41 -6.20 -0.36 2.50
C SER A 41 -7.30 -0.43 3.56
N GLN A 42 -8.01 -1.56 3.61
CA GLN A 42 -9.01 -1.84 4.64
C GLN A 42 -8.33 -2.54 5.82
N LEU A 43 -8.05 -1.80 6.91
CA LEU A 43 -7.45 -2.39 8.11
C LEU A 43 -8.49 -2.97 9.08
N ASP A 44 -9.66 -2.35 9.14
CA ASP A 44 -10.76 -2.72 10.03
C ASP A 44 -12.07 -2.67 9.23
N PRO A 45 -12.75 -3.80 8.98
CA PRO A 45 -13.96 -3.84 8.15
C PRO A 45 -15.08 -2.89 8.59
N GLU A 46 -15.13 -2.53 9.87
CA GLU A 46 -16.16 -1.64 10.44
C GLU A 46 -15.85 -0.15 10.23
N LYS A 47 -14.69 0.18 9.65
CA LYS A 47 -14.22 1.56 9.46
C LYS A 47 -14.07 1.88 7.98
N THR A 48 -13.97 3.17 7.67
CA THR A 48 -13.54 3.61 6.34
C THR A 48 -12.12 3.11 6.05
N PRO A 49 -11.79 2.66 4.81
CA PRO A 49 -10.44 2.36 4.41
C PRO A 49 -9.46 3.47 4.77
N CYS A 50 -8.29 3.02 5.18
CA CYS A 50 -7.14 3.88 5.34
C CYS A 50 -6.61 4.35 3.99
N ILE A 51 -5.94 5.50 4.02
CA ILE A 51 -5.23 6.08 2.88
C ILE A 51 -3.73 6.04 3.19
N CYS A 52 -2.94 5.49 2.26
CA CYS A 52 -1.49 5.56 2.32
C CYS A 52 -0.99 6.75 1.49
N LEU A 53 -0.32 7.69 2.15
CA LEU A 53 0.27 8.88 1.53
C LEU A 53 1.80 8.81 1.64
N ARG A 54 2.47 9.23 0.58
CA ARG A 54 3.92 9.37 0.55
C ARG A 54 4.33 10.60 1.34
N HIS A 55 5.19 10.41 2.33
CA HIS A 55 5.85 11.50 3.06
C HIS A 55 7.35 11.35 2.89
N ASP A 56 7.96 12.24 2.11
CA ASP A 56 9.37 12.14 1.68
C ASP A 56 9.68 10.78 0.99
N VAL A 57 10.38 9.88 1.70
CA VAL A 57 10.78 8.56 1.20
C VAL A 57 9.90 7.43 1.71
N ASP A 58 9.03 7.72 2.67
CA ASP A 58 8.19 6.75 3.38
C ASP A 58 6.74 6.77 2.89
N GLY A 59 5.98 5.72 3.20
CA GLY A 59 4.53 5.68 3.02
C GLY A 59 3.81 5.59 4.36
N LEU A 60 3.01 6.59 4.71
CA LEU A 60 2.27 6.65 5.98
C LEU A 60 0.83 6.27 5.73
N VAL A 61 0.30 5.35 6.53
CA VAL A 61 -1.10 4.90 6.46
C VAL A 61 -1.90 5.66 7.50
N TRP A 62 -2.94 6.35 7.04
CA TRP A 62 -3.82 7.17 7.85
C TRP A 62 -5.24 6.59 7.83
N GLN A 63 -5.80 6.36 9.01
CA GLN A 63 -7.19 6.00 9.23
C GLN A 63 -8.01 7.29 9.38
N PRO A 64 -8.98 7.55 8.48
CA PRO A 64 -9.98 8.58 8.73
C PRO A 64 -10.77 8.24 10.01
N GLY A 65 -10.96 9.23 10.88
CA GLY A 65 -11.81 9.16 12.06
C GLY A 65 -13.28 9.39 11.71
N ALA A 66 -14.17 9.05 12.65
CA ALA A 66 -15.59 9.37 12.52
C ALA A 66 -15.79 10.89 12.55
N ALA A 67 -16.74 11.39 11.77
CA ALA A 67 -17.14 12.80 11.77
C ALA A 67 -18.05 13.11 12.98
N ASP A 68 -17.60 12.80 14.20
CA ASP A 68 -18.37 12.97 15.44
C ASP A 68 -18.00 14.25 16.23
N GLY A 69 -17.22 15.14 15.61
CA GLY A 69 -16.82 16.42 16.22
C GLY A 69 -15.70 16.32 17.26
N THR A 70 -15.15 15.12 17.49
CA THR A 70 -13.98 14.92 18.38
C THR A 70 -12.66 15.14 17.63
N SER A 71 -11.63 15.60 18.33
CA SER A 71 -10.51 16.38 17.75
C SER A 71 -9.50 15.62 16.86
N LYS A 72 -9.76 14.38 16.43
CA LYS A 72 -8.84 13.61 15.57
C LYS A 72 -9.56 13.03 14.36
N VAL A 73 -9.64 13.86 13.32
CA VAL A 73 -10.15 13.50 12.00
C VAL A 73 -9.28 12.45 11.30
N TRP A 74 -8.01 12.33 11.67
CA TRP A 74 -7.05 11.40 11.08
C TRP A 74 -6.15 10.77 12.14
N CYS A 75 -6.02 9.44 12.09
CA CYS A 75 -5.17 8.65 12.97
C CYS A 75 -4.06 7.98 12.17
N HIS A 76 -2.81 8.19 12.56
CA HIS A 76 -1.68 7.49 11.99
C HIS A 76 -1.70 6.02 12.42
N MET A 77 -1.67 5.09 11.47
CA MET A 77 -1.74 3.64 11.73
C MET A 77 -0.38 2.97 11.63
N THR A 78 0.38 3.26 10.56
CA THR A 78 1.70 2.68 10.35
C THR A 78 2.52 3.52 9.37
N THR A 79 3.83 3.39 9.47
CA THR A 79 4.79 3.94 8.50
C THR A 79 5.47 2.77 7.80
N PHE A 80 5.40 2.70 6.48
CA PHE A 80 6.25 1.85 5.65
C PHE A 80 7.51 2.61 5.23
N ASN A 81 8.62 2.34 5.93
CA ASN A 81 9.91 2.99 5.66
C ASN A 81 10.36 2.76 4.20
N ALA A 82 10.94 3.76 3.56
CA ALA A 82 11.47 3.72 2.19
C ALA A 82 10.46 3.28 1.10
N LEU A 83 9.17 3.15 1.41
CA LEU A 83 8.17 2.68 0.45
C LEU A 83 8.03 3.61 -0.76
N GLY A 84 8.23 4.92 -0.57
CA GLY A 84 8.26 5.90 -1.65
C GLY A 84 9.34 5.57 -2.68
N TYR A 85 10.54 5.15 -2.25
CA TYR A 85 11.59 4.69 -3.17
C TYR A 85 11.24 3.38 -3.85
N VAL A 86 10.70 2.41 -3.09
CA VAL A 86 10.29 1.12 -3.64
C VAL A 86 9.27 1.34 -4.76
N GLN A 87 8.25 2.17 -4.51
CA GLN A 87 7.20 2.50 -5.45
C GLN A 87 7.74 3.23 -6.69
N ALA A 88 8.60 4.24 -6.50
CA ALA A 88 9.18 5.01 -7.61
C ALA A 88 10.05 4.13 -8.55
N SER A 89 10.63 3.05 -8.03
CA SER A 89 11.38 2.08 -8.84
C SER A 89 10.50 1.18 -9.71
N LYS A 90 9.17 1.14 -9.48
CA LYS A 90 8.20 0.30 -10.19
C LYS A 90 7.30 1.17 -11.07
N ARG A 91 7.85 1.62 -12.19
CA ARG A 91 7.15 2.53 -13.14
C ARG A 91 5.84 1.94 -13.66
N ASP A 92 5.82 0.64 -13.92
CA ASP A 92 4.65 -0.07 -14.45
C ASP A 92 3.72 -0.63 -13.37
N LYS A 93 3.80 -0.12 -12.12
CA LYS A 93 2.88 -0.54 -11.06
C LYS A 93 1.44 -0.20 -11.46
N LYS A 94 0.53 -1.14 -11.23
CA LYS A 94 -0.91 -0.96 -11.45
C LYS A 94 -1.68 -0.94 -10.13
N PHE A 95 -1.35 -1.85 -9.23
CA PHE A 95 -1.99 -1.94 -7.92
C PHE A 95 -0.95 -1.89 -6.81
N ALA A 96 -1.33 -1.30 -5.68
CA ALA A 96 -0.58 -1.33 -4.44
C ALA A 96 -1.58 -1.49 -3.28
N SER A 97 -1.18 -2.20 -2.23
CA SER A 97 -2.02 -2.44 -1.04
C SER A 97 -1.15 -2.96 0.12
N CYS A 98 -1.72 -3.01 1.31
CA CYS A 98 -1.14 -3.67 2.48
C CYS A 98 -2.23 -4.46 3.23
N PRO A 99 -1.88 -5.54 3.93
CA PRO A 99 -2.85 -6.34 4.69
C PRO A 99 -3.31 -5.57 5.95
N PRO A 100 -4.40 -6.02 6.59
CA PRO A 100 -4.91 -5.44 7.84
C PRO A 100 -3.89 -5.31 8.96
N ASP A 101 -2.98 -6.28 9.11
CA ASP A 101 -1.91 -6.23 10.11
C ASP A 101 -0.73 -5.34 9.72
N THR A 102 -0.76 -4.76 8.52
CA THR A 102 0.28 -3.91 7.96
C THR A 102 1.67 -4.56 7.88
N SER A 103 1.77 -5.89 7.94
CA SER A 103 3.05 -6.61 8.01
C SER A 103 3.90 -6.57 6.73
N TYR A 104 3.34 -6.11 5.61
CA TYR A 104 4.04 -5.90 4.35
C TYR A 104 3.28 -4.89 3.47
N ALA A 105 3.96 -4.34 2.47
CA ALA A 105 3.31 -3.66 1.35
C ALA A 105 3.49 -4.51 0.09
N ALA A 106 2.44 -4.66 -0.72
CA ALA A 106 2.51 -5.32 -2.01
C ALA A 106 2.26 -4.33 -3.13
N LEU A 107 3.05 -4.43 -4.19
CA LEU A 107 2.84 -3.73 -5.44
C LEU A 107 2.81 -4.75 -6.56
N CYS A 108 1.91 -4.63 -7.52
CA CYS A 108 1.99 -5.44 -8.73
C CYS A 108 2.00 -4.57 -9.97
N ASP A 109 2.67 -5.06 -11.02
CA ASP A 109 2.65 -4.43 -12.33
C ASP A 109 1.37 -4.75 -13.10
N CYS A 110 1.31 -4.38 -14.37
CA CYS A 110 0.16 -4.62 -15.23
C CYS A 110 -0.02 -6.09 -15.65
N VAL A 111 1.00 -6.94 -15.50
CA VAL A 111 1.07 -8.23 -16.21
C VAL A 111 1.37 -9.42 -15.30
N ARG A 112 2.50 -9.44 -14.58
CA ARG A 112 2.95 -10.67 -13.91
C ARG A 112 3.81 -10.51 -12.68
N HIS A 113 4.34 -9.32 -12.39
CA HIS A 113 5.27 -9.16 -11.28
C HIS A 113 4.54 -8.61 -10.05
N ILE A 114 4.68 -9.32 -8.93
CA ILE A 114 4.23 -8.90 -7.61
C ILE A 114 5.48 -8.68 -6.75
N TYR A 115 5.65 -7.47 -6.25
CA TYR A 115 6.71 -7.07 -5.33
C TYR A 115 6.15 -7.02 -3.92
N ILE A 116 6.71 -7.82 -3.01
CA ILE A 116 6.35 -7.86 -1.60
C ILE A 116 7.47 -7.18 -0.82
N TYR A 117 7.18 -6.02 -0.25
CA TYR A 117 8.08 -5.24 0.57
C TYR A 117 7.77 -5.46 2.06
N ARG A 118 8.79 -5.84 2.83
CA ARG A 118 8.72 -5.99 4.28
C ARG A 118 9.70 -5.05 4.93
N GLN A 119 9.22 -4.35 5.95
CA GLN A 119 10.05 -3.52 6.79
C GLN A 119 11.10 -4.38 7.51
N PRO A 120 12.21 -3.76 7.94
CA PRO A 120 13.19 -4.47 8.74
C PRO A 120 12.52 -4.94 10.04
N GLU A 121 12.61 -6.23 10.32
CA GLU A 121 12.44 -6.76 11.66
C GLU A 121 13.84 -7.13 12.17
N GLY A 122 14.11 -6.91 13.46
CA GLY A 122 15.41 -7.18 14.06
C GLY A 122 15.95 -8.55 13.64
N THR A 123 17.06 -8.55 12.90
CA THR A 123 17.63 -9.78 12.36
C THR A 123 18.65 -10.31 13.36
N LEU A 124 18.53 -11.58 13.79
CA LEU A 124 19.49 -12.21 14.71
C LEU A 124 20.92 -12.22 14.17
N SER A 125 21.09 -12.25 12.84
CA SER A 125 22.38 -12.17 12.17
C SER A 125 22.67 -10.73 11.73
N ALA A 126 23.53 -10.06 12.49
CA ALA A 126 24.12 -8.78 12.13
C ALA A 126 24.81 -8.87 10.75
N VAL A 127 24.34 -8.11 9.76
CA VAL A 127 24.99 -8.01 8.45
C VAL A 127 26.15 -7.03 8.58
N LYS A 128 27.38 -7.56 8.67
CA LYS A 128 28.58 -6.72 8.75
C LYS A 128 29.06 -6.36 7.34
N ASN A 129 29.10 -5.06 7.04
CA ASN A 129 29.77 -4.55 5.87
C ASN A 129 31.28 -4.80 6.00
N ARG A 130 31.84 -5.63 5.12
CA ARG A 130 33.26 -6.00 5.15
C ARG A 130 34.21 -4.84 4.82
N LYS A 131 33.73 -3.80 4.13
CA LYS A 131 34.54 -2.63 3.73
C LYS A 131 34.55 -1.54 4.79
N THR A 132 33.43 -1.29 5.46
CA THR A 132 33.29 -0.19 6.45
C THR A 132 33.25 -0.66 7.90
N GLY A 133 33.16 -1.98 8.14
CA GLY A 133 33.03 -2.56 9.48
C GLY A 133 31.66 -2.35 10.13
N GLN A 134 30.78 -1.55 9.53
CA GLN A 134 29.43 -1.29 10.04
C GLN A 134 28.60 -2.56 10.13
N VAL A 135 27.91 -2.71 11.24
CA VAL A 135 27.00 -3.81 11.50
C VAL A 135 25.57 -3.32 11.30
N VAL A 136 24.88 -3.87 10.32
CA VAL A 136 23.47 -3.60 10.05
C VAL A 136 22.64 -4.73 10.66
N THR A 137 21.92 -4.42 11.73
CA THR A 137 21.04 -5.36 12.46
C THR A 137 19.65 -5.47 11.84
N GLU A 138 19.30 -4.56 10.94
CA GLU A 138 17.97 -4.41 10.37
C GLU A 138 18.06 -4.25 8.86
N VAL A 139 17.58 -5.24 8.12
CA VAL A 139 17.55 -5.22 6.65
C VAL A 139 16.11 -5.41 6.18
N SER A 140 15.59 -4.41 5.46
CA SER A 140 14.31 -4.55 4.75
C SER A 140 14.42 -5.65 3.70
N LYS A 141 13.36 -6.44 3.52
CA LYS A 141 13.33 -7.51 2.51
C LYS A 141 12.34 -7.15 1.42
N GLN A 142 12.78 -7.26 0.16
CA GLN A 142 11.90 -7.20 -0.99
C GLN A 142 11.92 -8.55 -1.71
N GLN A 143 10.74 -9.12 -1.94
CA GLN A 143 10.57 -10.37 -2.67
C GLN A 143 9.84 -10.07 -3.99
N LEU A 144 10.27 -10.73 -5.07
CA LEU A 144 9.59 -10.69 -6.36
C LEU A 144 8.94 -12.04 -6.61
N VAL A 145 7.64 -12.03 -6.89
CA VAL A 145 6.89 -13.17 -7.38
C VAL A 145 6.53 -12.88 -8.84
N SER A 146 6.91 -13.80 -9.73
CA SER A 146 6.55 -13.74 -11.14
C SER A 146 5.47 -14.78 -11.41
N LEU A 147 4.35 -14.36 -11.95
CA LEU A 147 3.30 -15.27 -12.42
C LEU A 147 3.72 -15.89 -13.76
N ASP A 148 3.38 -17.16 -13.95
CA ASP A 148 3.56 -17.88 -15.21
C ASP A 148 2.40 -17.56 -16.19
N CYS A 149 2.12 -16.28 -16.40
CA CYS A 149 1.13 -15.80 -17.36
C CYS A 149 1.54 -14.44 -17.94
N GLN A 150 0.88 -14.06 -19.04
CA GLN A 150 0.96 -12.72 -19.62
C GLN A 150 -0.41 -12.03 -19.65
N ASP A 151 -1.40 -12.61 -18.95
CA ASP A 151 -2.73 -12.07 -18.86
C ASP A 151 -2.73 -10.76 -18.05
N PRO A 152 -3.42 -9.70 -18.51
CA PRO A 152 -3.50 -8.46 -17.75
C PRO A 152 -4.04 -8.66 -16.33
N ILE A 153 -3.37 -8.07 -15.34
CA ILE A 153 -3.85 -8.06 -13.96
C ILE A 153 -5.02 -7.07 -13.86
N LEU A 154 -6.17 -7.55 -13.41
CA LEU A 154 -7.40 -6.79 -13.24
C LEU A 154 -7.63 -6.31 -11.80
N GLY A 155 -7.04 -6.99 -10.82
CA GLY A 155 -7.14 -6.60 -9.43
C GLY A 155 -6.15 -7.31 -8.53
N MET A 156 -5.90 -6.71 -7.37
CA MET A 156 -5.09 -7.28 -6.30
C MET A 156 -5.79 -7.05 -4.97
N GLN A 157 -5.82 -8.09 -4.12
CA GLN A 157 -6.24 -7.95 -2.73
C GLN A 157 -5.25 -8.62 -1.80
N THR A 158 -4.95 -7.97 -0.68
CA THR A 158 -3.97 -8.48 0.29
C THR A 158 -4.65 -8.85 1.61
N THR A 159 -4.11 -9.88 2.27
CA THR A 159 -4.52 -10.34 3.59
C THR A 159 -3.27 -10.71 4.36
N ASN A 160 -3.35 -10.86 5.68
CA ASN A 160 -2.19 -11.17 6.53
C ASN A 160 -1.38 -12.40 6.05
N GLN A 161 -2.00 -13.33 5.32
CA GLN A 161 -1.35 -14.57 4.90
C GLN A 161 -1.35 -14.85 3.39
N ARG A 162 -2.15 -14.13 2.60
CA ARG A 162 -2.35 -14.40 1.16
C ARG A 162 -2.46 -13.11 0.36
N ILE A 163 -1.95 -13.14 -0.87
CA ILE A 163 -2.22 -12.13 -1.89
C ILE A 163 -3.05 -12.80 -2.99
N PHE A 164 -4.18 -12.20 -3.30
CA PHE A 164 -5.05 -12.59 -4.40
C PHE A 164 -4.77 -11.70 -5.60
N ILE A 165 -4.47 -12.29 -6.75
CA ILE A 165 -4.25 -11.58 -8.01
C ILE A 165 -5.27 -12.08 -9.03
N LEU A 166 -6.19 -11.19 -9.41
CA LEU A 166 -7.17 -11.48 -10.45
C LEU A 166 -6.58 -11.09 -11.80
N THR A 167 -6.45 -12.04 -12.71
CA THR A 167 -6.16 -11.78 -14.13
C THR A 167 -7.44 -11.93 -14.97
N SER A 168 -7.36 -11.66 -16.27
CA SER A 168 -8.48 -11.90 -17.19
C SER A 168 -8.88 -13.38 -17.32
N GLN A 169 -7.99 -14.31 -16.95
CA GLN A 169 -8.21 -15.74 -17.14
C GLN A 169 -8.28 -16.54 -15.83
N ARG A 170 -7.58 -16.10 -14.78
CA ARG A 170 -7.38 -16.91 -13.56
C ARG A 170 -7.27 -16.03 -12.31
N LEU A 171 -7.60 -16.63 -11.17
CA LEU A 171 -7.31 -16.07 -9.85
C LEU A 171 -6.10 -16.78 -9.26
N TYR A 172 -5.01 -16.04 -9.03
CA TYR A 172 -3.82 -16.55 -8.36
C TYR A 172 -3.90 -16.26 -6.86
N VAL A 173 -3.46 -17.22 -6.06
CA VAL A 173 -3.38 -17.08 -4.60
C VAL A 173 -1.94 -17.34 -4.16
N ILE A 174 -1.24 -16.28 -3.78
CA ILE A 174 0.16 -16.33 -3.35
C ILE A 174 0.18 -16.46 -1.83
N LYS A 175 0.86 -17.50 -1.31
CA LYS A 175 1.08 -17.65 0.13
C LYS A 175 2.22 -16.75 0.61
N VAL A 176 1.89 -15.86 1.53
CA VAL A 176 2.85 -14.98 2.18
C VAL A 176 3.26 -15.63 3.51
N LYS A 177 4.57 -15.90 3.68
CA LYS A 177 5.09 -16.42 4.95
C LYS A 177 5.10 -15.31 5.98
N SER A 178 4.54 -15.54 7.16
CA SER A 178 4.79 -14.69 8.33
C SER A 178 6.24 -14.87 8.76
N ASN A 179 6.92 -13.78 9.11
CA ASN A 179 8.26 -13.81 9.68
C ASN A 179 8.27 -14.20 11.17
N THR A 180 7.14 -14.65 11.74
CA THR A 180 7.11 -15.15 13.12
C THR A 180 8.04 -16.35 13.26
N ILE A 181 9.26 -16.09 13.73
CA ILE A 181 10.19 -17.09 14.21
C ILE A 181 9.52 -17.68 15.45
N ARG A 182 9.13 -18.96 15.39
CA ARG A 182 8.87 -19.75 16.59
C ARG A 182 10.19 -20.28 17.13
#